data_AF-A0A259SM29-F1
#
_entry.id   AF-A0A259SM29-F1
#
_cell.length_a   1.000
_cell.length_b   1.000
_cell.length_c   1.000
_cell.angle_alpha   90.00
_cell.angle_beta   90.00
_cell.angle_gamma   90.00
#
_symmetry.space_group_name_H-M   'P 1'
#
loop_
_entity.id
_entity.type
_entity.pdbx_description
1 polymer ?
#
loop_
_entity_poly.entity_id
_entity_poly.type
_entity_poly.pdbx_seq_one_letter_code
_entity_poly.pdbx_strand_id
1 'polypeptide(L)'
;GQAFGFEGEALLVDAPRRAVTTEKMQGTEGPVTLNDLNLYEEDGATLITLLVEYPDLESRDMILATGMVDGMEASYARMEDLVLA
;
A
#
# COMPACT_ATOMS: atom_id res chain seq x y z
N GLY A 1 -13.73 -19.82 -0.15
CA GLY A 1 -13.03 -19.05 -1.20
C GLY A 1 -11.59 -19.53 -1.29
N GLN A 2 -10.89 -19.21 -2.37
CA GLN A 2 -9.43 -19.34 -2.39
C GLN A 2 -8.81 -18.28 -1.48
N ALA A 3 -7.64 -18.55 -0.90
CA ALA A 3 -6.92 -17.58 -0.10
C ALA A 3 -6.52 -16.40 -1.00
N PHE A 4 -6.86 -15.19 -0.55
CA PHE A 4 -6.41 -13.95 -1.16
C PHE A 4 -5.45 -13.28 -0.18
N GLY A 5 -4.28 -12.90 -0.66
CA GLY A 5 -3.24 -12.32 0.18
C GLY A 5 -2.07 -11.80 -0.64
N PHE A 6 -1.25 -11.00 0.02
CA PHE A 6 -0.02 -10.44 -0.54
C PHE A 6 1.18 -11.00 0.23
N GLU A 7 2.32 -11.07 -0.45
CA GLU A 7 3.62 -11.41 0.12
C GLU A 7 4.64 -10.34 -0.26
N GLY A 8 5.68 -10.19 0.56
CA GLY A 8 6.67 -9.15 0.38
C GLY A 8 7.74 -9.16 1.46
N GLU A 9 8.74 -8.31 1.29
CA GLU A 9 9.86 -8.14 2.19
C GLU A 9 9.92 -6.70 2.71
N ALA A 10 10.30 -6.51 3.98
CA ALA A 10 10.62 -5.20 4.51
C ALA A 10 12.07 -4.85 4.15
N LEU A 11 12.25 -3.91 3.22
CA LEU A 11 13.56 -3.45 2.76
C LEU A 11 14.13 -2.35 3.66
N LEU A 12 13.25 -1.51 4.24
CA LEU A 12 13.60 -0.48 5.22
C LEU A 12 12.48 -0.34 6.24
N VAL A 13 12.85 -0.17 7.51
CA VAL A 13 11.95 0.29 8.58
C VAL A 13 12.67 1.38 9.36
N ASP A 14 12.24 2.63 9.18
CA ASP A 14 12.72 3.80 9.92
C ASP A 14 11.58 4.37 10.75
N ALA A 15 11.35 3.72 11.90
CA ALA A 15 10.18 3.99 12.73
C ALA A 15 10.27 5.37 13.43
N PRO A 16 9.15 6.12 13.53
CA PRO A 16 7.82 5.80 13.01
C PRO A 16 7.54 6.38 11.61
N ARG A 17 8.55 6.92 10.91
CA ARG A 17 8.34 7.87 9.80
C ARG A 17 8.27 7.22 8.42
N ARG A 18 8.97 6.10 8.20
CA ARG A 18 9.09 5.53 6.86
C ARG A 18 9.22 4.01 6.88
N ALA A 19 8.63 3.36 5.91
CA ALA A 19 8.87 1.96 5.61
C ALA A 19 8.94 1.77 4.10
N VAL A 20 9.88 0.94 3.64
CA VAL A 20 9.97 0.52 2.24
C VAL A 20 9.76 -0.99 2.19
N THR A 21 8.78 -1.44 1.43
CA THR A 21 8.46 -2.87 1.28
C THR A 21 8.32 -3.26 -0.17
N THR A 22 8.54 -4.54 -0.46
CA THR A 22 8.03 -5.13 -1.70
C THR A 22 6.62 -5.67 -1.48
N GLU A 23 5.83 -5.80 -2.54
CA GLU A 23 4.53 -6.44 -2.50
C GLU A 23 4.23 -7.20 -3.80
N LYS A 24 3.63 -8.39 -3.68
CA LYS A 24 3.16 -9.21 -4.80
C LYS A 24 1.97 -10.05 -4.34
N MET A 25 1.02 -10.28 -5.24
CA MET A 25 -0.10 -11.19 -4.97
C MET A 25 0.39 -12.64 -4.80
N GLN A 26 0.01 -13.28 -3.69
CA GLN A 26 0.40 -14.66 -3.40
C GLN A 26 -0.10 -15.63 -4.46
N GLY A 27 0.71 -16.64 -4.78
CA GLY A 27 0.37 -17.66 -5.76
C GLY A 27 0.37 -17.17 -7.22
N THR A 28 0.91 -15.97 -7.49
CA THR A 28 1.08 -15.44 -8.84
C THR A 28 2.55 -15.19 -9.15
N GLU A 29 2.89 -15.26 -10.44
CA GLU A 29 4.15 -14.70 -10.98
C GLU A 29 4.03 -13.20 -11.27
N GLY A 30 2.90 -12.58 -10.88
CA GLY A 30 2.56 -11.20 -11.19
C GLY A 30 3.59 -10.18 -10.67
N PRO A 31 3.46 -8.92 -11.08
CA PRO A 31 4.49 -7.92 -10.84
C PRO A 31 4.73 -7.73 -9.34
N VAL A 32 6.00 -7.59 -8.98
CA VAL A 32 6.41 -7.12 -7.65
C VAL A 32 6.44 -5.60 -7.70
N THR A 33 5.77 -4.94 -6.76
CA THR A 33 5.83 -3.49 -6.58
C THR A 33 6.83 -3.12 -5.48
N LEU A 34 7.34 -1.89 -5.54
CA LEU A 34 8.07 -1.25 -4.46
C LEU A 34 7.18 -0.18 -3.83
N ASN A 35 6.92 -0.32 -2.54
CA ASN A 35 6.05 0.55 -1.77
C ASN A 35 6.89 1.40 -0.82
N ASP A 36 6.83 2.73 -0.96
CA ASP A 36 7.50 3.69 -0.08
C ASP A 36 6.45 4.46 0.74
N LEU A 37 6.25 4.02 1.98
CA LEU A 37 5.34 4.63 2.94
C LEU A 37 6.08 5.71 3.73
N ASN A 38 5.49 6.91 3.76
CA ASN A 38 5.95 8.04 4.56
C ASN A 38 4.81 8.54 5.46
N LEU A 39 5.16 8.86 6.70
CA LEU A 39 4.28 9.32 7.76
C LEU A 39 4.86 10.61 8.35
N TYR A 40 4.19 11.73 8.09
CA TYR A 40 4.61 13.05 8.54
C TYR A 40 3.49 13.76 9.30
N GLU A 41 3.87 14.59 10.27
CA GLU A 41 2.91 15.49 10.90
C GLU A 41 2.59 16.64 9.95
N GLU A 42 1.30 16.96 9.82
CA GLU A 42 0.80 18.10 9.07
C GLU A 42 -0.47 18.63 9.76
N ASP A 43 -0.43 19.88 10.20
CA ASP A 43 -1.54 20.60 10.84
C ASP A 43 -2.22 19.85 11.99
N GLY A 44 -1.44 19.17 12.83
CA GLY A 44 -1.92 18.39 13.97
C GLY A 44 -2.50 17.02 13.60
N ALA A 45 -2.38 16.60 12.33
CA ALA A 45 -2.73 15.27 11.83
C ALA A 45 -1.49 14.54 11.31
N THR A 46 -1.65 13.28 10.90
CA THR A 46 -0.61 12.54 10.19
C THR A 46 -0.95 12.46 8.71
N LEU A 47 -0.13 13.10 7.88
CA LEU A 47 -0.15 12.91 6.44
C LEU A 47 0.50 11.55 6.11
N ILE A 48 -0.27 10.68 5.49
CA ILE A 48 0.19 9.40 4.96
C ILE A 48 0.44 9.56 3.46
N THR A 49 1.67 9.31 3.01
CA THR A 49 2.00 9.22 1.59
C THR A 49 2.52 7.82 1.28
N LEU A 50 1.85 7.12 0.37
CA LEU A 50 2.29 5.81 -0.12
C LEU A 50 2.57 5.92 -1.63
N LEU A 51 3.85 5.83 -2.00
CA LEU A 51 4.25 5.74 -3.40
C LEU A 51 4.40 4.26 -3.78
N VAL A 52 3.60 3.82 -4.75
CA VAL A 52 3.65 2.46 -5.30
C VAL A 52 4.33 2.52 -6.67
N GLU A 53 5.56 1.99 -6.75
CA GLU A 53 6.30 1.87 -8.01
C GLU A 53 5.99 0.53 -8.68
N TYR A 54 5.60 0.61 -9.96
CA TYR A 54 5.31 -0.52 -10.82
C TYR A 54 6.44 -0.72 -11.84
N PRO A 55 6.69 -1.96 -12.30
CA PRO A 55 7.75 -2.23 -13.27
C PRO A 55 7.54 -1.54 -14.62
N ASP A 56 6.27 -1.31 -15.00
CA ASP A 56 5.90 -0.70 -16.27
C ASP A 56 4.47 -0.11 -16.22
N LEU A 57 4.13 0.64 -17.28
CA LEU A 57 2.85 1.32 -17.45
C LEU A 57 1.67 0.35 -17.52
N GLU A 58 1.83 -0.77 -18.21
CA GLU A 58 0.76 -1.73 -18.47
C GLU A 58 0.35 -2.46 -17.17
N SER A 59 1.34 -2.88 -16.38
CA SER A 59 1.16 -3.48 -15.06
C SER A 59 0.43 -2.54 -14.11
N ARG A 60 0.82 -1.25 -14.08
CA ARG A 60 0.14 -0.22 -13.28
C ARG A 60 -1.33 -0.09 -13.70
N ASP A 61 -1.58 0.07 -14.99
CA ASP A 61 -2.93 0.34 -15.51
C ASP A 61 -3.86 -0.87 -15.30
N MET A 62 -3.34 -2.09 -15.47
CA MET A 62 -4.06 -3.32 -15.16
C MET A 62 -4.47 -3.38 -13.68
N ILE A 63 -3.56 -3.04 -12.78
CA ILE A 63 -3.81 -3.08 -11.34
C ILE A 63 -4.77 -1.96 -10.92
N LEU A 64 -4.64 -0.76 -11.46
CA LEU A 64 -5.60 0.33 -11.22
C LEU A 64 -7.02 -0.06 -11.68
N ALA A 65 -7.15 -0.77 -12.80
CA ALA A 65 -8.44 -1.23 -13.32
C ALA A 65 -9.14 -2.27 -12.42
N THR A 66 -8.45 -2.85 -11.43
CA THR A 66 -9.06 -3.79 -10.46
C THR A 66 -9.99 -3.11 -9.45
N GLY A 67 -9.99 -1.77 -9.38
CA GLY A 67 -10.66 -1.03 -8.31
C GLY A 67 -9.85 -0.95 -7.03
N MET A 68 -8.53 -1.19 -7.11
CA MET A 68 -7.60 -1.09 -5.98
C MET A 68 -7.78 0.21 -5.17
N VAL A 69 -7.93 1.34 -5.87
CA VAL A 69 -8.07 2.66 -5.24
C VAL A 69 -9.26 2.69 -4.29
N ASP A 70 -10.42 2.20 -4.72
CA ASP A 70 -11.62 2.15 -3.87
C ASP A 70 -11.42 1.24 -2.65
N GLY A 71 -10.72 0.10 -2.84
CA GLY A 71 -10.39 -0.82 -1.75
C GLY A 71 -9.43 -0.22 -0.72
N MET A 72 -8.45 0.56 -1.18
CA MET A 72 -7.53 1.29 -0.32
C MET A 72 -8.25 2.38 0.47
N GLU A 73 -9.08 3.20 -0.19
CA GLU A 73 -9.89 4.24 0.46
C GLU A 73 -10.81 3.66 1.54
N ALA A 74 -11.49 2.56 1.24
CA ALA A 74 -12.31 1.87 2.24
C ALA A 74 -11.49 1.40 3.46
N SER A 75 -10.20 1.10 3.27
CA SER A 75 -9.29 0.70 4.35
C SER A 75 -8.85 1.89 5.19
N TYR A 76 -8.61 3.05 4.59
CA TYR A 76 -8.34 4.28 5.32
C TYR A 76 -9.55 4.77 6.11
N ALA A 77 -10.76 4.68 5.57
CA ALA A 77 -11.99 5.00 6.31
C ALA A 77 -12.14 4.13 7.59
N ARG A 78 -11.87 2.83 7.49
CA ARG A 78 -11.88 1.95 8.68
C ARG A 78 -10.79 2.31 9.70
N MET A 79 -9.63 2.77 9.23
CA MET A 79 -8.56 3.23 10.10
C MET A 79 -8.95 4.54 10.80
N GLU A 80 -9.56 5.48 10.09
CA GLU A 80 -10.11 6.72 10.64
C GLU A 80 -11.11 6.43 11.76
N ASP A 81 -12.10 5.56 11.50
CA ASP A 81 -13.08 5.12 12.51
C ASP A 81 -12.40 4.55 13.76
N LEU A 82 -11.31 3.80 13.59
CA LEU A 82 -10.57 3.17 14.68
C LEU A 82 -9.77 4.19 15.52
N VAL A 83 -9.15 5.18 14.90
CA VAL A 83 -8.29 6.15 15.61
C VAL A 83 -9.07 7.31 16.22
N LEU A 84 -10.30 7.55 15.77
CA LEU A 84 -11.19 8.59 16.32
C LEU A 84 -12.16 8.05 17.40
N ALA A 85 -12.25 6.74 17.59
CA ALA A 85 -13.02 6.10 18.65
C ALA A 85 -12.35 6.21 20.03
#